data_AF-A0A842MJI6-F1
#
_entry.id   AF-A0A842MJI6-F1
#
_cell.length_a   1.000
_cell.length_b   1.000
_cell.length_c   1.000
_cell.angle_alpha   90.00
_cell.angle_beta   90.00
_cell.angle_gamma   90.00
#
_symmetry.space_group_name_H-M   'P 1'
#
loop_
_entity.id
_entity.type
_entity.pdbx_description
1 polymer ?
#
loop_
_entity_poly.entity_id
_entity_poly.type
_entity_poly.pdbx_seq_one_letter_code
_entity_poly.pdbx_strand_id
1 'polypeptide(L)'
;MVKVEFFTAEPPCAGCVELLRLADELAEKYGDRVEVIKHVGPCKEFDEYGLTVVPAVVFEGGRIMLMGVCPDMETLIASLKEMGV
;
A
#
# COMPACT_ATOMS: atom_id res chain seq x y z
N MET A 1 -6.97 10.27 -10.21
CA MET A 1 -6.14 9.06 -10.12
C MET A 1 -5.43 9.14 -8.79
N VAL A 2 -5.53 8.11 -7.96
CA VAL A 2 -4.92 8.05 -6.62
C VAL A 2 -3.77 7.06 -6.64
N LYS A 3 -2.58 7.48 -6.23
CA LYS A 3 -1.40 6.63 -6.11
C LYS A 3 -1.41 5.91 -4.77
N VAL A 4 -1.27 4.59 -4.80
CA VAL A 4 -1.20 3.72 -3.62
C VAL A 4 0.05 2.87 -3.72
N GLU A 5 0.93 3.04 -2.74
CA GLU A 5 2.23 2.40 -2.69
C GLU A 5 2.26 1.39 -1.55
N PHE A 6 2.60 0.15 -1.86
CA PHE A 6 2.65 -0.97 -0.91
C PHE A 6 4.09 -1.33 -0.63
N PHE A 7 4.47 -1.37 0.65
CA PHE A 7 5.84 -1.63 1.10
C PHE A 7 5.90 -2.96 1.87
N THR A 8 6.81 -3.83 1.44
CA THR A 8 6.99 -5.16 2.02
C THR A 8 8.46 -5.49 2.27
N ALA A 9 8.71 -6.43 3.20
CA ALA A 9 10.05 -6.92 3.48
C ALA A 9 10.55 -7.94 2.44
N GLU A 10 11.87 -8.07 2.33
CA GLU A 10 12.53 -9.17 1.63
C GLU A 10 13.47 -9.90 2.63
N PRO A 11 13.23 -11.19 2.96
CA PRO A 11 12.14 -12.05 2.47
C PRO A 11 10.76 -11.64 3.05
N PRO A 12 9.66 -11.86 2.30
CA PRO A 12 8.33 -11.47 2.74
C PRO A 12 7.81 -12.37 3.88
N CYS A 13 7.24 -11.75 4.91
CA CYS A 13 6.47 -12.47 5.93
C CYS A 13 5.04 -12.78 5.43
N ALA A 14 4.27 -13.58 6.18
CA ALA A 14 2.90 -13.94 5.79
C ALA A 14 2.01 -12.70 5.51
N GLY A 15 2.13 -11.64 6.31
CA GLY A 15 1.42 -10.38 6.09
C GLY A 15 1.88 -9.62 4.85
N CYS A 16 3.16 -9.70 4.48
CA CYS A 16 3.66 -9.10 3.24
C CYS A 16 3.11 -9.82 2.00
N VAL A 17 3.03 -11.16 2.05
CA VAL A 17 2.47 -11.95 0.94
C VAL A 17 1.01 -11.58 0.70
N GLU A 18 0.22 -11.48 1.77
CA GLU A 18 -1.19 -11.09 1.67
C GLU A 18 -1.33 -9.64 1.18
N LEU A 19 -0.47 -8.73 1.63
CA LEU A 19 -0.47 -7.35 1.17
C LEU A 19 -0.23 -7.24 -0.35
N LEU A 20 0.70 -8.03 -0.89
CA LEU A 20 0.96 -8.06 -2.33
C LEU A 20 -0.24 -8.57 -3.12
N ARG A 21 -0.98 -9.56 -2.57
CA ARG A 21 -2.24 -10.08 -3.14
C ARG A 21 -3.32 -9.00 -3.16
N LEU A 22 -3.51 -8.30 -2.05
CA LEU A 22 -4.46 -7.18 -1.95
C LEU A 22 -4.13 -6.05 -2.92
N ALA A 23 -2.84 -5.78 -3.14
CA ALA A 23 -2.40 -4.77 -4.10
C ALA A 23 -2.80 -5.15 -5.55
N ASP A 24 -2.69 -6.42 -5.94
CA ASP A 24 -3.19 -6.89 -7.25
C ASP A 24 -4.72 -6.75 -7.35
N GLU A 25 -5.44 -7.21 -6.34
CA GLU A 25 -6.91 -7.11 -6.31
C GLU A 25 -7.38 -5.66 -6.37
N LEU A 26 -6.66 -4.72 -5.73
CA LEU A 26 -6.98 -3.30 -5.76
C LEU A 26 -6.77 -2.71 -7.16
N ALA A 27 -5.67 -3.07 -7.83
CA ALA A 27 -5.38 -2.65 -9.19
C ALA A 27 -6.45 -3.16 -10.18
N GLU A 28 -6.84 -4.44 -10.06
CA GLU A 28 -7.89 -5.03 -10.90
C GLU A 28 -9.25 -4.36 -10.66
N LYS A 29 -9.58 -4.04 -9.41
CA LYS A 29 -10.87 -3.47 -9.04
C LYS A 29 -11.05 -2.02 -9.48
N TYR A 30 -10.00 -1.21 -9.39
CA TYR A 30 -10.08 0.23 -9.63
C TYR A 30 -9.50 0.68 -10.97
N GLY A 31 -8.72 -0.17 -11.65
CA GLY A 31 -8.13 0.10 -12.95
C GLY A 31 -7.44 1.46 -12.98
N ASP A 32 -7.75 2.27 -14.00
CA ASP A 32 -7.12 3.59 -14.22
C ASP A 32 -7.43 4.64 -13.14
N ARG A 33 -8.31 4.35 -12.17
CA ARG A 33 -8.60 5.27 -11.06
C ARG A 33 -7.52 5.23 -9.98
N VAL A 34 -6.82 4.11 -9.84
CA VAL A 34 -5.83 3.89 -8.79
C VAL A 34 -4.54 3.37 -9.42
N GLU A 35 -3.45 4.10 -9.17
CA GLU A 35 -2.11 3.66 -9.55
C GLU A 35 -1.51 2.86 -8.39
N VAL A 36 -1.29 1.56 -8.60
CA VAL A 36 -0.71 0.67 -7.60
C VAL A 36 0.78 0.47 -7.84
N ILE A 37 1.59 0.76 -6.84
CA ILE A 37 3.04 0.55 -6.85
C ILE A 37 3.42 -0.42 -5.72
N LYS A 38 4.29 -1.39 -6.00
CA LYS A 38 4.76 -2.34 -5.00
C LYS A 38 6.27 -2.20 -4.82
N HIS A 39 6.66 -1.87 -3.60
CA HIS A 39 8.05 -1.83 -3.15
C HIS A 39 8.34 -3.07 -2.31
N VAL A 40 9.29 -3.88 -2.77
CA VAL A 40 9.71 -5.11 -2.08
C VAL A 40 11.16 -4.95 -1.65
N GLY A 41 11.41 -5.07 -0.35
CA GLY A 41 12.73 -4.88 0.22
C GLY A 41 13.11 -3.40 0.40
N PRO A 42 14.41 -3.10 0.57
CA PRO A 42 14.88 -1.73 0.81
C PRO A 42 14.67 -0.84 -0.43
N CYS A 43 13.99 0.28 -0.25
CA CYS A 43 13.72 1.29 -1.29
C CYS A 43 13.89 2.69 -0.69
N LYS A 44 14.14 3.69 -1.55
CA LYS A 44 14.40 5.07 -1.08
C LYS A 44 13.13 5.73 -0.56
N GLU A 45 12.01 5.38 -1.20
CA GLU A 45 10.68 5.87 -0.89
C GLU A 45 10.27 5.52 0.55
N PHE A 46 10.76 4.39 1.09
CA PHE A 46 10.54 4.02 2.48
C PHE A 46 11.11 5.05 3.46
N ASP A 47 12.35 5.49 3.22
CA ASP A 47 13.00 6.54 4.01
C ASP A 47 12.38 7.91 3.74
N GLU A 48 12.02 8.23 2.49
CA GLU A 48 11.41 9.52 2.13
C GLU A 48 10.05 9.74 2.81
N TYR A 49 9.24 8.68 2.95
CA TYR A 49 7.98 8.74 3.68
C TYR A 49 8.14 8.61 5.20
N GLY A 50 9.37 8.40 5.71
CA GLY A 50 9.63 8.23 7.14
C GLY A 50 8.98 6.98 7.72
N LEU A 51 8.81 5.93 6.90
CA LEU A 51 8.27 4.66 7.35
C LEU A 51 9.27 3.99 8.30
N THR A 52 8.76 3.34 9.34
CA THR A 52 9.61 2.68 10.36
C THR A 52 9.42 1.17 10.39
N VAL A 53 8.36 0.66 9.76
CA VAL A 53 8.00 -0.75 9.79
C VAL A 53 7.21 -1.13 8.54
N VAL A 54 7.41 -2.35 8.06
CA VAL A 54 6.61 -3.02 7.03
C VAL A 54 5.88 -4.22 7.64
N PRO A 55 4.73 -4.68 7.09
CA PRO A 55 4.01 -4.16 5.92
C PRO A 55 3.51 -2.73 6.11
N ALA A 56 3.54 -1.93 5.04
CA ALA A 56 2.99 -0.59 5.03
C ALA A 56 2.31 -0.23 3.70
N VAL A 57 1.35 0.69 3.76
CA VAL A 57 0.64 1.22 2.59
C VAL A 57 0.59 2.73 2.69
N VAL A 58 1.00 3.42 1.62
CA VAL A 58 1.01 4.88 1.52
C VAL A 58 0.05 5.30 0.42
N PHE A 59 -0.86 6.22 0.74
CA PHE A 59 -1.81 6.78 -0.20
C PHE A 59 -1.46 8.24 -0.51
N GLU A 60 -1.48 8.61 -1.78
CA GLU A 60 -1.25 9.98 -2.30
C GLU A 60 -0.09 10.70 -1.62
N GLY A 61 1.12 10.12 -1.70
CA GLY A 61 2.33 10.77 -1.20
C GLY A 61 2.35 11.01 0.32
N GLY A 62 1.72 10.13 1.10
CA GLY A 62 1.76 10.18 2.57
C GLY A 62 0.53 10.78 3.24
N ARG A 63 -0.54 11.09 2.50
CA ARG A 63 -1.79 11.61 3.09
C ARG A 63 -2.44 10.64 4.06
N ILE A 64 -2.42 9.35 3.72
CA ILE A 64 -2.79 8.25 4.61
C ILE A 64 -1.64 7.25 4.58
N MET A 65 -1.22 6.80 5.76
CA MET A 65 -0.18 5.78 5.92
C MET A 65 -0.65 4.73 6.90
N LEU A 66 -0.71 3.48 6.44
CA LEU A 66 -0.97 2.31 7.27
C LEU A 66 0.36 1.62 7.47
N MET A 67 0.80 1.45 8.71
CA MET A 67 2.13 0.90 9.03
C MET A 67 2.04 -0.20 10.09
N GLY A 68 2.83 -1.26 9.90
CA GLY A 68 3.01 -2.31 10.89
C GLY A 68 1.87 -3.34 10.95
N VAL A 69 0.93 -3.26 10.01
CA VAL A 69 -0.20 -4.19 9.90
C VAL A 69 -0.53 -4.42 8.43
N CYS A 70 -0.96 -5.64 8.09
CA CYS A 70 -1.58 -5.90 6.81
C CYS A 70 -3.06 -5.50 6.91
N PRO A 71 -3.51 -4.40 6.26
CA PRO A 71 -4.92 -4.06 6.24
C PRO A 71 -5.72 -5.11 5.48
N ASP A 72 -7.02 -5.15 5.73
CA ASP A 72 -7.99 -5.84 4.88
C ASP A 72 -8.46 -4.94 3.73
N MET A 73 -9.19 -5.52 2.77
CA MET A 73 -9.69 -4.81 1.60
C MET A 73 -10.69 -3.69 1.94
N GLU A 74 -11.50 -3.83 3.00
CA GLU A 74 -12.45 -2.78 3.40
C GLU A 74 -11.70 -1.54 3.88
N THR A 75 -10.62 -1.72 4.64
CA THR A 75 -9.74 -0.64 5.09
C THR A 75 -9.09 0.10 3.91
N LEU A 76 -8.62 -0.62 2.88
CA LEU A 76 -8.07 -0.02 1.66
C LEU A 76 -9.13 0.81 0.91
N ILE A 77 -10.34 0.27 0.77
CA ILE A 77 -11.46 0.96 0.11
C ILE A 77 -11.88 2.20 0.90
N ALA A 78 -11.95 2.11 2.22
CA ALA A 78 -12.29 3.25 3.07
C ALA A 78 -11.25 4.37 2.88
N SER A 79 -9.96 4.04 2.87
CA SER A 79 -8.87 5.00 2.64
C SER A 79 -9.00 5.69 1.28
N LEU A 80 -9.36 4.94 0.22
CA LEU A 80 -9.63 5.49 -1.11
C LEU A 80 -10.86 6.41 -1.14
N LYS A 81 -11.93 6.07 -0.40
CA LYS A 81 -13.15 6.90 -0.31
C LYS A 81 -12.86 8.25 0.34
N GLU A 82 -12.03 8.29 1.38
CA GLU A 82 -11.58 9.54 2.01
C GLU A 82 -10.78 10.42 1.02
N MET A 83 -10.29 9.84 -0.08
CA MET A 83 -9.62 10.56 -1.17
C MET A 83 -10.53 10.90 -2.36
N GLY A 84 -11.82 10.55 -2.29
CA GLY A 84 -12.81 10.85 -3.33
C GLY A 84 -12.84 9.86 -4.51
N VAL A 85 -12.35 8.62 -4.31
CA VAL A 85 -12.43 7.51 -5.28
C VAL A 85 -13.59 6.58 -4.96
#